data_AF-A0A8C9EFV8-F1
#
_entry.id   AF-A0A8C9EFV8-F1
#
_cell.length_a   1.000
_cell.length_b   1.000
_cell.length_c   1.000
_cell.angle_alpha   90.00
_cell.angle_beta   90.00
_cell.angle_gamma   90.00
#
_symmetry.space_group_name_H-M   'P 1'
#
loop_
_entity.id
_entity.type
_entity.pdbx_description
1 polymer ?
#
loop_
_entity_poly.entity_id
_entity_poly.type
_entity_poly.pdbx_seq_one_letter_code
_entity_poly.pdbx_strand_id
1 'polypeptide(L)' 'MGTSSIFLCILFLGGVLDKGLATSPARRRLHCYTCNFAKPCYPVPTECQDDEVCGISIGTSGRTP' A
#
# COMPACT_ATOMS: atom_id res chain seq x y z
N MET A 1 -19.70 -39.80 -7.24
CA MET A 1 -18.71 -38.99 -6.49
C MET A 1 -17.67 -38.40 -7.46
N GLY A 2 -18.08 -37.54 -8.40
CA GLY A 2 -17.17 -37.03 -9.44
C GLY A 2 -17.49 -35.60 -9.84
N THR A 3 -18.78 -35.30 -10.04
CA THR A 3 -19.25 -33.94 -10.35
C THR A 3 -18.96 -32.93 -9.26
N SER A 4 -19.14 -33.31 -7.99
CA SER A 4 -18.84 -32.46 -6.84
C SER A 4 -17.36 -32.09 -6.74
N SER A 5 -16.45 -33.03 -7.03
CA SER A 5 -15.01 -32.76 -7.02
C SER A 5 -14.61 -31.77 -8.11
N ILE A 6 -15.18 -31.93 -9.32
CA ILE A 6 -14.90 -31.05 -10.46
C ILE A 6 -15.42 -29.63 -10.16
N PHE A 7 -16.63 -29.53 -9.60
CA PHE A 7 -17.21 -28.26 -9.18
C PHE A 7 -16.34 -27.53 -8.14
N LEU A 8 -15.84 -28.25 -7.13
CA LEU A 8 -14.97 -27.68 -6.11
C LEU A 8 -13.63 -27.21 -6.71
N CYS A 9 -13.04 -27.96 -7.65
CA CYS A 9 -11.83 -27.54 -8.36
C CYS A 9 -12.05 -26.25 -9.16
N ILE A 10 -13.16 -26.13 -9.88
CA ILE A 10 -13.48 -24.94 -10.67
C ILE A 10 -13.71 -23.73 -9.76
N LEU A 11 -14.42 -23.89 -8.64
CA LEU A 11 -14.62 -22.83 -7.65
C LEU A 11 -13.31 -22.39 -6.99
N PHE A 12 -12.44 -23.35 -6.67
CA PHE A 12 -11.14 -23.06 -6.07
C PHE A 12 -10.20 -22.34 -7.04
N LEU A 13 -10.10 -22.81 -8.29
CA LEU A 13 -9.30 -22.17 -9.33
C LEU A 13 -9.87 -20.80 -9.72
N GLY A 14 -11.19 -20.67 -9.82
CA GLY A 14 -11.88 -19.40 -10.07
C GLY A 14 -11.65 -18.40 -8.94
N GLY A 15 -11.68 -18.83 -7.69
CA GLY A 15 -11.38 -17.98 -6.53
C GLY A 15 -9.90 -17.57 -6.43
N VAL A 16 -8.97 -18.40 -6.89
CA VAL A 16 -7.53 -18.03 -6.97
C VAL A 16 -7.27 -17.03 -8.10
N LEU A 17 -7.92 -17.21 -9.25
CA LEU A 17 -7.88 -16.25 -10.36
C LEU A 17 -8.52 -14.92 -9.99
N ASP A 18 -9.66 -14.93 -9.30
CA ASP A 18 -10.36 -13.74 -8.81
C ASP A 18 -9.57 -13.02 -7.69
N LYS A 19 -8.86 -13.77 -6.85
CA LYS A 19 -7.97 -13.21 -5.81
C LYS A 19 -6.65 -12.69 -6.36
N GLY A 20 -6.18 -13.22 -7.50
CA GLY A 20 -5.11 -12.65 -8.31
C GLY A 20 -5.56 -11.46 -9.16
N LEU A 21 -6.88 -11.35 -9.41
CA LEU A 21 -7.57 -10.22 -9.99
C LEU A 21 -8.19 -9.30 -8.93
N ALA A 22 -7.69 -9.36 -7.68
CA ALA A 22 -7.62 -8.16 -6.85
C ALA A 22 -6.64 -7.23 -7.58
N THR A 23 -7.17 -6.58 -8.61
CA THR A 23 -6.52 -5.51 -9.34
C THR A 23 -5.93 -4.60 -8.28
N SER A 24 -4.60 -4.68 -8.14
CA SER A 24 -3.83 -3.74 -7.34
C SER A 24 -4.39 -2.37 -7.73
N PRO A 25 -5.13 -1.68 -6.84
CA PRO A 25 -6.23 -0.81 -7.21
C PRO A 25 -5.69 0.35 -8.01
N ALA A 26 -5.58 0.19 -9.34
CA ALA A 26 -4.73 0.97 -10.24
C ALA A 26 -3.79 1.89 -9.45
N ARG A 27 -2.81 1.29 -8.71
CA ARG A 27 -2.21 1.89 -7.51
C ARG A 27 -1.98 3.36 -7.79
N ARG A 28 -2.87 4.21 -7.26
CA ARG A 28 -2.70 5.65 -7.43
C ARG A 28 -1.34 5.92 -6.84
N ARG A 29 -0.39 6.30 -7.69
CA ARG A 29 0.96 6.67 -7.28
C ARG A 29 0.80 7.65 -6.14
N LEU A 30 1.18 7.21 -4.95
CA LEU A 30 0.93 7.97 -3.74
C LEU A 30 1.82 9.21 -3.82
N HIS A 31 1.33 10.36 -3.35
CA HIS A 31 2.14 11.56 -3.29
C HIS A 31 2.31 11.96 -1.83
N CYS A 32 3.55 11.92 -1.33
CA CYS A 32 3.90 12.21 0.04
C CYS A 32 4.66 13.54 0.17
N TYR A 33 4.34 14.34 1.19
CA TYR A 33 5.16 15.48 1.58
C TYR A 33 6.41 14.99 2.30
N THR A 34 7.57 15.55 1.95
CA THR A 34 8.85 15.20 2.56
C THR A 34 9.30 16.32 3.49
N CYS A 35 9.66 15.97 4.72
CA CYS A 35 10.19 16.87 5.75
C CYS A 35 11.07 16.10 6.73
N ASN A 36 11.79 16.82 7.59
CA ASN A 36 12.45 16.24 8.75
C ASN A 36 12.53 17.24 9.90
N PHE A 37 13.05 16.84 11.05
CA PHE A 37 13.16 17.72 12.22
C PHE A 37 14.05 18.95 12.01
N ALA A 38 14.98 18.92 11.05
CA ALA A 38 15.88 20.02 10.77
C ALA A 38 15.36 20.99 9.71
N LYS A 39 14.42 20.56 8.85
CA LYS A 39 13.94 21.34 7.69
C LYS A 39 12.42 21.26 7.55
N PRO A 40 11.75 22.38 7.23
CA PRO A 40 10.31 22.37 6.98
C PRO A 40 9.96 21.48 5.78
N CYS A 41 8.68 21.12 5.68
CA CYS A 41 8.18 20.29 4.58
C CYS A 41 8.31 21.01 3.24
N TYR A 42 8.67 20.27 2.20
CA TYR A 42 8.67 20.79 0.84
C TYR A 42 7.23 21.15 0.40
N PRO A 43 7.03 22.24 -0.35
CA PRO A 43 5.69 22.68 -0.75
C PRO A 43 5.05 21.77 -1.81
N VAL A 44 5.86 20.95 -2.51
CA VAL A 44 5.40 20.05 -3.55
C VAL A 44 5.59 18.60 -3.09
N PRO A 45 4.54 17.77 -3.11
CA PRO A 45 4.64 16.38 -2.70
C PRO A 45 5.37 15.54 -3.75
N THR A 46 6.08 14.53 -3.28
CA THR A 46 6.90 13.62 -4.09
C THR A 46 6.14 12.33 -4.33
N GLU A 47 6.30 11.74 -5.52
CA GLU A 47 5.71 10.44 -5.84
C GLU A 47 6.41 9.33 -5.04
N CYS A 48 5.63 8.50 -4.35
CA CYS A 48 6.09 7.35 -3.58
C CYS A 48 6.01 6.07 -4.44
N GLN A 49 6.81 5.04 -4.14
CA GLN A 49 6.71 3.75 -4.84
C GLN A 49 5.38 3.05 -4.52
N ASP A 50 5.02 2.09 -5.38
CA ASP A 50 3.73 1.41 -5.33
C ASP A 50 3.42 0.72 -3.97
N ASP A 51 4.43 0.32 -3.20
CA ASP A 51 4.27 -0.34 -1.88
C ASP A 51 4.60 0.59 -0.69
N GLU A 52 4.89 1.86 -0.94
CA GLU A 52 5.23 2.83 0.09
C GLU A 52 4.00 3.52 0.69
N VAL A 53 4.12 3.98 1.94
CA VAL A 53 3.08 4.71 2.67
C VAL A 53 3.65 5.99 3.27
N CYS A 54 2.82 7.04 3.34
CA CYS A 54 3.20 8.29 4.00
C CYS A 54 3.39 8.06 5.51
N GLY A 55 4.59 8.34 6.02
CA GLY A 55 4.87 8.35 7.46
C GLY A 55 4.87 9.76 8.03
N ILE A 56 4.36 9.93 9.26
CA ILE A 56 4.50 11.16 10.04
C ILE A 56 5.23 10.81 11.32
N SER A 57 6.31 11.53 11.60
CA SER A 57 7.03 11.45 12.88
C SER A 57 6.90 12.78 13.60
N ILE A 58 6.60 12.71 14.89
CA ILE A 58 6.42 13.88 15.75
C ILE A 58 7.42 13.74 16.89
N GLY A 59 8.18 14.80 17.13
CA GLY A 59 9.23 14.87 18.14
C GLY A 59 9.27 16.27 18.71
N THR A 60 9.57 16.37 20.00
CA THR A 60 9.76 17.66 20.65
C THR A 60 11.19 18.13 20.40
N SER A 61 11.38 19.44 20.20
CA SER A 61 12.72 20.00 20.17
C SER A 61 13.33 19.81 21.55
N GLY A 62 14.28 18.87 21.66
CA GLY A 62 14.99 18.61 22.90
C GLY A 62 15.75 19.86 23.31
N ARG A 63 15.25 20.56 24.32
CA ARG A 63 16.10 21.50 25.07
C ARG A 63 17.01 20.63 25.91
N THR A 64 18.20 20.32 25.39
CA THR A 64 19.25 19.67 26.18
C THR A 64 19.52 20.58 27.39
N PRO A 65 19.43 20.05 28.62
CA PRO A 65 19.70 20.81 29.83
C PRO A 65 21.12 21.35 29.87
#